data_AF-A0A3R7BD28-F1
#
_entry.id   AF-A0A3R7BD28-F1
#
_cell.length_a   1.000
_cell.length_b   1.000
_cell.length_c   1.000
_cell.angle_alpha   90.00
_cell.angle_beta   90.00
_cell.angle_gamma   90.00
#
_symmetry.space_group_name_H-M   'P 1'
#
loop_
_entity.id
_entity.type
_entity.pdbx_description
1 polymer ?
#
loop_
_entity_poly.entity_id
_entity_poly.type
_entity_poly.pdbx_seq_one_letter_code
_entity_poly.pdbx_strand_id
1 'polypeptide(L)'
;LRLNETSWSNCIASLAAPKILVTTAHCLLTESATFAYIGSHYFDGTKDGELITIVKRNQHPKYNKASRWDYDIAVYELETASSFPPIKLNWDEDQFSAPGVVTWERGFGTDCTWGAGCV
;
A
#
# COMPACT_ATOMS: atom_id res chain seq x y z
N LEU A 1 2.70 3.04 -5.53
CA LEU A 1 3.90 3.69 -4.95
C LEU A 1 4.98 3.76 -6.01
N ARG A 2 5.57 4.94 -6.25
CA ARG A 2 6.48 5.20 -7.37
C ARG A 2 7.72 5.97 -6.92
N LEU A 3 8.79 5.83 -7.70
CA LEU A 3 10.07 6.49 -7.46
C LEU A 3 10.07 7.94 -7.94
N ASN A 4 9.46 8.16 -9.10
CA ASN A 4 9.25 9.46 -9.70
C ASN A 4 7.83 9.55 -10.29
N GLU A 5 7.47 10.71 -10.82
CA GLU A 5 6.13 11.00 -11.31
C GLU A 5 5.68 10.08 -12.47
N THR A 6 6.63 9.50 -13.22
CA THR A 6 6.36 8.73 -14.45
C THR A 6 6.81 7.26 -14.41
N SER A 7 7.56 6.83 -13.38
CA SER A 7 8.10 5.47 -13.23
C SER A 7 7.01 4.45 -12.93
N TRP A 8 7.08 3.19 -13.32
CA TRP A 8 6.01 2.25 -12.93
C TRP A 8 5.80 2.12 -11.41
N SER A 9 4.60 1.68 -11.03
CA SER A 9 4.28 1.41 -9.62
C SER A 9 5.02 0.15 -9.16
N ASN A 10 5.93 0.29 -8.21
CA ASN A 10 6.72 -0.84 -7.68
C ASN A 10 6.00 -1.58 -6.54
N CYS A 11 5.09 -0.89 -5.83
CA CYS A 11 4.38 -1.41 -4.68
C CYS A 11 2.98 -0.78 -4.54
N ILE A 12 2.13 -1.45 -3.77
CA ILE A 12 0.78 -1.02 -3.42
C ILE A 12 0.70 -0.56 -1.96
N ALA A 13 -0.28 0.30 -1.67
CA ALA A 13 -0.57 0.80 -0.33
C ALA A 13 -2.06 1.07 -0.18
N SER A 14 -2.56 1.05 1.05
CA SER A 14 -3.94 1.36 1.39
C SER A 14 -4.02 2.70 2.13
N LEU A 15 -4.99 3.54 1.78
CA LEU A 15 -5.23 4.83 2.44
C LEU A 15 -6.01 4.63 3.74
N ALA A 16 -5.34 4.67 4.88
CA ALA A 16 -5.96 4.45 6.20
C ALA A 16 -6.51 5.74 6.83
N ALA A 17 -5.96 6.90 6.46
CA ALA A 17 -6.48 8.22 6.80
C ALA A 17 -6.12 9.20 5.66
N PRO A 18 -6.68 10.42 5.60
CA PRO A 18 -6.47 11.31 4.45
C PRO A 18 -5.00 11.59 4.11
N LYS A 19 -4.10 11.52 5.11
CA LYS A 19 -2.65 11.72 4.94
C LYS A 19 -1.81 10.46 5.23
N ILE A 20 -2.45 9.32 5.53
CA ILE A 20 -1.76 8.14 6.06
C ILE A 20 -2.00 6.95 5.15
N LEU A 21 -0.90 6.38 4.65
CA LEU A 21 -0.90 5.14 3.89
C LEU A 21 -0.30 4.01 4.73
N VAL A 22 -0.90 2.82 4.62
CA VAL A 22 -0.36 1.57 5.17
C VAL A 22 0.12 0.71 4.02
N THR A 23 1.34 0.18 4.14
CA THR A 23 1.98 -0.68 3.15
C THR A 23 2.89 -1.68 3.87
N THR A 24 3.65 -2.48 3.12
CA THR A 24 4.63 -3.40 3.67
C THR A 24 5.97 -2.72 3.89
N ALA A 25 6.73 -3.20 4.87
CA ALA A 25 8.08 -2.69 5.14
C ALA A 25 9.06 -3.05 4.02
N HIS A 26 8.90 -4.18 3.36
CA HIS A 26 9.77 -4.55 2.24
C HIS A 26 9.66 -3.60 1.05
N CYS A 27 8.52 -2.93 0.88
CA CYS A 27 8.32 -1.91 -0.15
C CYS A 27 9.17 -0.65 0.08
N LEU A 28 9.83 -0.51 1.24
CA LEU A 28 10.86 0.51 1.49
C LEU A 28 12.23 0.15 0.90
N LEU A 29 12.52 -1.15 0.79
CA LEU A 29 13.85 -1.64 0.41
C LEU A 29 14.13 -1.49 -1.08
N THR A 30 13.08 -1.39 -1.89
CA THR A 30 13.13 -1.25 -3.35
C THR A 30 13.04 0.23 -3.75
N GLU A 31 14.10 0.98 -3.41
CA GLU A 31 14.24 2.42 -3.68
C GLU A 31 13.06 3.25 -3.09
N SER A 32 13.34 4.08 -2.09
CA SER A 32 12.33 4.79 -1.28
C SER A 32 11.26 5.51 -2.13
N ALA A 33 10.10 4.88 -2.34
CA ALA A 33 9.06 5.37 -3.25
C ALA A 33 8.60 6.81 -2.96
N THR A 34 9.12 7.82 -3.66
CA THR A 34 8.89 9.26 -3.41
C THR A 34 7.42 9.67 -3.50
N PHE A 35 6.64 8.96 -4.32
CA PHE A 35 5.28 9.36 -4.68
C PHE A 35 4.25 8.25 -4.44
N ALA A 36 3.04 8.66 -4.05
CA ALA A 36 1.86 7.82 -3.98
C ALA A 36 0.84 8.25 -5.04
N TYR A 37 0.34 7.27 -5.79
CA TYR A 37 -0.88 7.44 -6.59
C TYR A 37 -2.06 6.87 -5.83
N ILE A 38 -3.10 7.69 -5.69
CA ILE A 38 -4.28 7.36 -4.90
C ILE A 38 -5.50 7.38 -5.82
N GLY A 39 -6.30 6.30 -5.77
CA GLY A 39 -7.54 6.20 -6.54
C GLY A 39 -7.37 5.96 -8.04
N SER A 40 -6.16 5.60 -8.50
CA SER A 40 -5.94 5.28 -9.92
C SER A 40 -6.41 3.87 -10.27
N HIS A 41 -7.05 3.74 -11.44
CA HIS A 41 -7.43 2.45 -12.02
C HIS A 41 -6.40 1.93 -13.04
N TYR A 42 -5.33 2.69 -13.29
CA TYR A 42 -4.31 2.35 -14.27
C TYR A 42 -2.97 2.14 -13.60
N PHE A 43 -2.27 1.06 -13.99
CA PHE A 43 -0.96 0.73 -13.46
C PHE A 43 0.08 1.84 -13.67
N ASP A 44 -0.04 2.56 -14.79
CA ASP A 44 0.84 3.69 -15.13
C ASP A 44 0.53 4.96 -14.34
N GLY A 45 -0.60 5.02 -13.60
CA GLY A 45 -1.03 6.16 -12.80
C GLY A 45 -1.22 7.47 -13.58
N THR A 46 -1.16 7.48 -14.91
CA THR A 46 -1.07 8.73 -15.68
C THR A 46 -2.43 9.32 -16.06
N LYS A 47 -3.50 8.55 -15.91
CA LYS A 47 -4.83 8.90 -16.46
C LYS A 47 -5.82 9.39 -15.41
N ASP A 48 -5.70 8.92 -14.18
CA ASP A 48 -6.62 9.21 -13.09
C ASP A 48 -5.93 9.11 -11.72
N GLY A 49 -6.65 9.55 -10.69
CA GLY A 49 -6.17 9.57 -9.33
C GLY A 49 -5.33 10.81 -8.99
N GLU A 50 -4.86 10.83 -7.75
CA GLU A 50 -4.04 11.91 -7.20
C GLU A 50 -2.60 11.46 -7.06
N LEU A 51 -1.67 12.28 -7.54
CA LEU A 51 -0.25 12.10 -7.28
C LEU A 51 0.16 12.96 -6.08
N ILE A 52 0.58 12.32 -5.00
CA ILE A 52 0.96 13.01 -3.76
C ILE A 52 2.35 12.58 -3.30
N THR A 53 3.17 13.56 -2.91
CA THR A 53 4.51 13.34 -2.35
C THR A 53 4.42 12.66 -0.98
N ILE A 54 5.31 11.70 -0.74
CA ILE A 54 5.47 11.05 0.57
C ILE A 54 6.57 11.79 1.35
N VAL A 55 6.20 12.35 2.50
CA VAL A 55 7.10 13.15 3.35
C VAL A 55 7.74 12.36 4.48
N LYS A 56 7.08 11.28 4.96
CA LYS A 56 7.65 10.40 5.99
C LYS A 56 7.38 8.94 5.70
N ARG A 57 8.32 8.11 6.13
CA ARG A 57 8.32 6.65 5.98
C ARG A 57 8.66 6.03 7.31
N ASN A 58 7.67 5.45 7.96
CA ASN A 58 7.85 4.80 9.25
C ASN A 58 7.78 3.29 9.07
N GLN A 59 8.94 2.65 9.05
CA GLN A 59 9.04 1.19 9.07
C GLN A 59 8.73 0.67 10.47
N HIS A 60 8.10 -0.49 10.57
CA HIS A 60 7.94 -1.14 11.87
C HIS A 60 9.32 -1.42 12.50
N PRO A 61 9.56 -1.03 13.76
CA PRO A 61 10.89 -1.12 14.38
C PRO A 61 11.39 -2.56 14.58
N LYS A 62 10.47 -3.53 14.57
CA LYS A 62 10.77 -4.96 14.66
C LYS A 62 10.84 -5.66 13.31
N TYR A 63 10.76 -4.93 12.19
CA TYR A 63 10.84 -5.54 10.87
C TYR A 63 12.14 -6.31 10.71
N ASN A 64 12.04 -7.58 10.33
CA ASN A 64 13.18 -8.45 10.16
C ASN A 64 13.11 -9.22 8.84
N LYS A 65 13.94 -8.79 7.89
CA LYS A 65 14.06 -9.45 6.58
C LYS A 65 14.64 -10.87 6.67
N ALA A 66 15.53 -11.14 7.64
CA ALA A 66 16.17 -12.45 7.78
C ALA A 66 15.22 -13.52 8.31
N SER A 67 14.22 -13.13 9.10
CA SER A 67 13.20 -14.01 9.68
C SER A 67 11.92 -14.01 8.84
N ARG A 68 11.99 -14.35 7.56
CA ARG A 68 10.79 -14.50 6.69
C ARG A 68 9.86 -13.28 6.67
N TRP A 69 10.41 -12.06 6.73
CA TRP A 69 9.62 -10.84 6.67
C TRP A 69 8.71 -10.64 7.91
N ASP A 70 9.18 -11.02 9.09
CA ASP A 70 8.48 -10.70 10.34
C ASP A 70 8.24 -9.19 10.46
N TYR A 71 7.05 -8.81 10.90
CA TYR A 71 6.58 -7.43 11.04
C TYR A 71 6.72 -6.59 9.74
N ASP A 72 6.31 -7.17 8.60
CA ASP A 72 6.34 -6.52 7.29
C ASP A 72 5.25 -5.46 7.10
N ILE A 73 5.31 -4.40 7.92
CA ILE A 73 4.39 -3.28 7.89
C ILE A 73 5.14 -1.94 7.95
N ALA A 74 4.67 -0.98 7.18
CA ALA A 74 5.15 0.39 7.22
C ALA A 74 3.98 1.38 7.04
N VAL A 75 4.17 2.57 7.61
CA VAL A 75 3.21 3.66 7.55
C VAL A 75 3.87 4.87 6.87
N TYR A 76 3.27 5.35 5.80
CA TYR A 76 3.75 6.54 5.08
C TYR A 76 2.85 7.74 5.35
N GLU A 77 3.46 8.90 5.48
CA GLU A 77 2.77 10.18 5.61
C GLU A 77 2.85 10.95 4.30
N LEU A 78 1.71 11.42 3.83
CA LEU A 78 1.55 12.23 2.63
C LEU A 78 1.76 13.71 2.93
N GLU A 79 2.27 14.46 1.96
CA GLU A 79 2.42 15.92 2.06
C GLU A 79 1.06 16.60 2.25
N THR A 80 0.12 16.27 1.36
CA THR A 80 -1.25 16.79 1.34
C THR A 80 -2.26 15.69 1.66
N ALA A 81 -3.46 16.09 2.09
CA ALA A 81 -4.55 15.15 2.29
C ALA A 81 -5.15 14.76 0.94
N SER A 82 -5.36 13.47 0.72
CA SER A 82 -6.08 12.97 -0.44
C SER A 82 -7.57 13.32 -0.35
N SER A 83 -8.20 13.58 -1.50
CA SER A 83 -9.66 13.74 -1.57
C SER A 83 -10.41 12.40 -1.55
N PHE A 84 -9.71 11.27 -1.77
CA PHE A 84 -10.33 9.95 -1.74
C PHE A 84 -10.67 9.51 -0.32
N PRO A 85 -11.79 8.79 -0.13
CA PRO A 85 -12.19 8.29 1.18
C PRO A 85 -11.19 7.23 1.68
N PRO A 86 -10.70 7.34 2.93
CA PRO A 86 -9.88 6.29 3.53
C PRO A 86 -10.66 4.99 3.73
N ILE A 87 -9.93 3.87 3.76
CA ILE A 87 -10.47 2.57 4.14
C ILE A 87 -10.77 2.53 5.64
N LYS A 88 -11.76 1.73 6.02
CA LYS A 88 -12.05 1.46 7.43
C LYS A 88 -11.07 0.41 7.95
N LEU A 89 -10.39 0.73 9.05
CA LEU A 89 -9.61 -0.24 9.81
C LEU A 89 -10.53 -0.95 10.79
N ASN A 90 -10.37 -2.26 10.87
CA ASN A 90 -11.01 -3.06 11.89
C ASN A 90 -9.99 -3.37 12.99
N TRP A 91 -10.38 -3.14 14.24
CA TRP A 91 -9.53 -3.34 15.42
C TRP A 91 -9.98 -4.52 16.28
N ASP A 92 -11.16 -5.07 16.00
CA ASP A 92 -11.68 -6.26 16.67
C ASP A 92 -11.13 -7.50 15.97
N GLU A 93 -10.24 -8.20 16.66
CA GLU A 93 -9.73 -9.50 16.22
C GLU A 93 -10.89 -10.52 16.18
N ASP A 94 -10.78 -11.52 15.31
CA ASP A 94 -11.66 -12.71 15.20
C ASP A 94 -12.99 -12.58 14.44
N GLN A 95 -13.66 -11.42 14.39
CA GLN A 95 -14.98 -11.34 13.73
C GLN A 95 -14.91 -11.54 12.20
N PHE A 96 -13.82 -11.09 11.56
CA PHE A 96 -13.67 -11.05 10.09
C PHE A 96 -12.60 -12.00 9.54
N SER A 97 -11.98 -12.81 10.40
CA SER A 97 -10.90 -13.75 10.06
C SER A 97 -11.27 -15.22 10.26
N ALA A 98 -12.54 -15.52 10.58
CA ALA A 98 -13.00 -16.89 10.77
C ALA A 98 -12.84 -17.73 9.49
N PRO A 99 -12.59 -19.06 9.60
CA PRO A 99 -12.51 -19.94 8.45
C PRO A 99 -13.78 -19.88 7.58
N GLY A 100 -13.61 -19.75 6.27
CA GLY A 100 -14.71 -19.66 5.31
C GLY A 100 -15.22 -18.24 5.02
N VAL A 101 -14.65 -17.22 5.67
CA VAL A 101 -14.91 -15.81 5.32
C VAL A 101 -14.23 -15.47 3.99
N VAL A 102 -14.96 -14.83 3.09
CA VAL A 102 -14.44 -14.37 1.79
C VAL A 102 -13.80 -13.00 1.95
N THR A 103 -12.56 -12.87 1.51
CA THR A 103 -11.83 -11.60 1.41
C THR A 103 -11.64 -11.18 -0.04
N TRP A 104 -11.43 -9.89 -0.26
CA TRP A 104 -11.17 -9.32 -1.58
C TRP A 104 -9.81 -8.65 -1.58
N GLU A 105 -8.99 -9.02 -2.54
CA GLU A 105 -7.67 -8.42 -2.77
C GLU A 105 -7.69 -7.69 -4.12
N ARG A 106 -7.10 -6.50 -4.17
CA ARG A 106 -7.00 -5.70 -5.39
C ARG A 106 -5.60 -5.14 -5.52
N GLY A 107 -5.08 -5.17 -6.74
CA GLY A 107 -3.77 -4.64 -7.07
C GLY A 107 -3.50 -4.75 -8.57
N PHE A 108 -2.27 -4.43 -8.96
CA PHE A 108 -1.81 -4.50 -10.35
C PHE A 108 -0.72 -5.58 -10.53
N GLY A 109 -0.75 -6.63 -9.71
CA GLY A 109 0.22 -7.73 -9.78
C GLY A 109 0.04 -8.54 -11.06
N THR A 110 1.16 -9.02 -11.63
CA THR A 110 1.14 -9.81 -12.87
C THR A 110 0.84 -11.29 -12.65
N ASP A 111 1.09 -11.79 -11.44
CA ASP A 111 0.98 -13.20 -11.11
C ASP A 111 -0.15 -13.43 -10.10
N CYS A 112 -1.17 -14.17 -10.51
CA CYS A 112 -2.28 -14.61 -9.66
C CYS A 112 -1.87 -15.67 -8.61
N THR A 113 -0.57 -15.92 -8.42
CA THR A 113 -0.04 -17.04 -7.62
C THR A 113 0.09 -16.71 -6.13
N TRP A 114 -0.21 -15.48 -5.71
CA TRP A 114 -0.04 -15.01 -4.32
C TRP A 114 -1.18 -14.16 -3.77
N GLY A 115 -2.44 -14.46 -4.15
CA GLY A 115 -3.61 -13.70 -3.67
C GLY A 115 -3.83 -12.36 -4.36
N ALA A 116 -2.83 -11.82 -5.07
CA ALA A 116 -2.98 -10.66 -5.92
C ALA A 116 -4.14 -10.88 -6.91
N GLY A 117 -5.21 -10.10 -6.74
CA GLY A 117 -6.38 -10.15 -7.61
C GLY A 117 -5.95 -10.00 -9.07
N CYS A 118 -6.27 -11.00 -9.88
CA CYS A 118 -6.20 -10.89 -11.33
C CYS A 118 -7.19 -9.79 -11.75
N VAL A 119 -6.75 -8.86 -12.60
CA VAL A 119 -7.66 -7.90 -13.24
C VAL A 119 -8.54 -8.62 -14.25
#